data_AF-A0A7X6TLG8-F1
#
_entry.id   AF-A0A7X6TLG8-F1
#
_cell.length_a   1.000
_cell.length_b   1.000
_cell.length_c   1.000
_cell.angle_alpha   90.00
_cell.angle_beta   90.00
_cell.angle_gamma   90.00
#
_symmetry.space_group_name_H-M   'P 1'
#
loop_
_entity.id
_entity.type
_entity.pdbx_description
1 polymer ?
#
loop_
_entity_poly.entity_id
_entity_poly.type
_entity_poly.pdbx_seq_one_letter_code
_entity_poly.pdbx_strand_id
1 'polypeptide(L)' 'MKLFAIGDLHLSTSVNKPMDVFGARWVNHADKIQKNWLKTVAPDDLVI' A
#
# COMPACT_ATOMS: atom_id res chain seq x y z
N MET A 1 -0.02 -4.77 20.22
CA MET A 1 -0.35 -3.37 19.89
C MET A 1 0.89 -2.58 19.49
N LYS A 2 1.02 -2.31 18.19
CA LYS A 2 1.98 -1.41 17.56
C LYS A 2 1.22 -0.20 16.98
N LEU A 3 1.95 0.88 16.73
CA LEU A 3 1.44 2.06 16.05
C LEU A 3 2.13 2.21 14.70
N PHE A 4 1.33 2.35 13.64
CA PHE A 4 1.78 2.61 12.28
C PHE A 4 1.18 3.92 11.77
N ALA A 5 1.88 4.56 10.83
CA ALA A 5 1.34 5.65 10.04
C ALA A 5 1.44 5.30 8.55
N ILE A 6 0.39 5.55 7.78
CA ILE A 6 0.36 5.29 6.34
C ILE A 6 -0.50 6.32 5.61
N GLY A 7 -0.05 6.77 4.44
CA GLY A 7 -0.78 7.79 3.68
C GLY A 7 -0.50 7.71 2.20
N ASP A 8 -1.42 8.29 1.43
CA ASP A 8 -1.30 8.56 -0.01
C ASP A 8 -0.80 7.37 -0.86
N LEU A 9 -1.51 6.26 -0.76
CA LEU A 9 -1.11 4.97 -1.36
C LEU A 9 -1.19 4.92 -2.89
N HIS A 10 -1.80 5.92 -3.53
CA HIS A 10 -1.95 5.98 -4.98
C HIS A 10 -2.52 4.68 -5.59
N LEU A 11 -3.54 4.08 -4.96
CA LEU A 11 -4.08 2.78 -5.41
C LEU A 11 -4.89 2.86 -6.72
N SER A 12 -5.23 4.06 -7.18
CA SER A 12 -5.90 4.30 -8.47
C SER A 12 -7.14 3.41 -8.69
N THR A 13 -7.94 3.14 -7.64
CA THR A 13 -9.10 2.22 -7.72
C THR A 13 -10.25 2.74 -8.59
N SER A 14 -10.27 4.06 -8.87
CA SER A 14 -11.34 4.72 -9.63
C SER A 14 -10.97 5.05 -11.07
N VAL A 15 -9.69 4.97 -11.43
CA VAL A 15 -9.18 5.31 -12.77
C VAL A 15 -8.02 4.40 -13.13
N ASN A 16 -7.94 3.98 -14.40
CA ASN A 16 -6.78 3.21 -14.86
C ASN A 16 -5.57 4.13 -15.02
N LYS A 17 -4.83 4.35 -13.91
CA LYS A 17 -3.60 5.13 -13.86
C LYS A 17 -2.44 4.20 -13.47
N PRO A 18 -1.76 3.58 -14.46
CA PRO A 18 -0.65 2.68 -14.19
C PRO A 18 0.52 3.48 -13.58
N MET A 19 0.97 3.10 -12.40
CA MET A 19 2.07 3.79 -11.71
C MET A 19 3.45 3.37 -12.25
N ASP A 20 3.52 2.26 -12.98
CA ASP A 20 4.73 1.72 -13.62
C ASP A 20 5.43 2.72 -14.55
N VAL A 21 4.67 3.70 -15.08
CA VAL A 21 5.21 4.81 -15.88
C VAL A 21 6.19 5.69 -15.10
N PHE A 22 6.15 5.67 -13.77
CA PHE A 22 7.07 6.37 -12.88
C PHE A 22 8.29 5.50 -12.48
N GLY A 23 8.45 4.32 -13.10
CA GLY A 23 9.63 3.47 -12.98
C GLY A 23 9.36 2.09 -12.36
N ALA A 24 10.32 1.17 -12.53
CA ALA A 24 10.18 -0.25 -12.19
C ALA A 24 9.80 -0.53 -10.71
N ARG A 25 10.06 0.40 -9.80
CA ARG A 25 9.68 0.28 -8.38
C ARG A 25 8.15 0.22 -8.20
N TRP A 26 7.42 0.91 -9.07
CA TRP A 26 5.96 1.02 -9.04
C TRP A 26 5.22 -0.17 -9.65
N VAL A 27 5.93 -1.05 -10.36
CA VAL A 27 5.36 -2.29 -10.91
C VAL A 27 4.67 -3.07 -9.81
N ASN A 28 3.36 -3.30 -9.95
CA ASN A 28 2.51 -3.97 -8.97
C ASN A 28 2.60 -3.35 -7.55
N HIS A 29 2.68 -2.01 -7.44
CA HIS A 29 2.82 -1.34 -6.14
C HIS A 29 1.65 -1.64 -5.19
N ALA A 30 0.41 -1.67 -5.70
CA ALA A 30 -0.78 -1.97 -4.93
C ALA A 30 -0.68 -3.37 -4.28
N ASP A 31 -0.28 -4.39 -5.05
CA ASP A 31 -0.08 -5.75 -4.54
C ASP A 31 1.04 -5.82 -3.50
N LYS A 32 2.13 -5.08 -3.70
CA LYS A 32 3.25 -5.01 -2.75
C LYS A 32 2.78 -4.41 -1.42
N ILE A 33 2.00 -3.33 -1.47
CA ILE A 33 1.42 -2.68 -0.28
C ILE A 33 0.48 -3.65 0.44
N GLN A 34 -0.45 -4.29 -0.27
CA GLN A 34 -1.39 -5.25 0.31
C GLN A 34 -0.67 -6.44 0.96
N LYS A 35 0.31 -7.04 0.28
CA LYS A 35 1.10 -8.15 0.82
C LYS A 35 1.86 -7.75 2.08
N ASN A 36 2.39 -6.53 2.12
CA ASN A 36 3.08 -6.03 3.31
C ASN A 36 2.11 -5.77 4.47
N TRP A 37 0.95 -5.17 4.19
CA TRP A 37 -0.10 -4.94 5.18
C TRP A 37 -0.51 -6.24 5.87
N LEU A 38 -0.91 -7.24 5.07
CA LEU A 38 -1.38 -8.54 5.58
C LEU A 38 -0.33 -9.31 6.40
N LYS A 39 0.96 -9.04 6.19
CA LYS A 39 2.06 -9.65 6.94
C LYS A 39 2.43 -8.89 8.21
N THR A 40 2.10 -7.61 8.30
CA THR A 40 2.68 -6.70 9.30
C THR A 40 1.67 -6.24 10.34
N VAL A 41 0.44 -5.91 9.91
CA VAL A 41 -0.61 -5.32 10.74
C VAL A 41 -1.47 -6.42 11.35
N ALA A 42 -1.51 -6.47 12.67
CA ALA A 42 -2.40 -7.36 13.42
C ALA A 42 -3.72 -6.64 13.80
N PRO A 43 -4.80 -7.38 14.15
CA PRO A 43 -6.08 -6.77 14.54
C PRO A 43 -6.02 -5.83 15.76
N ASP A 44 -5.03 -5.99 16.63
CA ASP A 44 -4.81 -5.16 17.83
C ASP A 44 -3.85 -3.98 17.60
N ASP A 45 -3.37 -3.78 16.36
CA ASP A 45 -2.52 -2.66 16.00
C ASP A 45 -3.35 -1.43 15.59
N LEU A 46 -2.80 -0.23 15.85
CA LEU A 46 -3.38 1.03 15.40
C LEU A 46 -2.63 1.53 14.16
N VAL A 47 -3.38 1.87 13.12
CA VAL A 47 -2.86 2.51 11.91
C VAL A 47 -3.55 3.86 11.72
N ILE A 48 -2.75 4.92 11.55
CA ILE A 48 -3.20 6.30 11.31
C ILE A 48 -2.86 6.73 9.89
#